data_AF-A0A2V5UGM0-F1
#
_entry.id   AF-A0A2V5UGM0-F1
#
_cell.length_a   1.000
_cell.length_b   1.000
_cell.length_c   1.000
_cell.angle_alpha   90.00
_cell.angle_beta   90.00
_cell.angle_gamma   90.00
#
_symmetry.space_group_name_H-M   'P 1'
#
loop_
_entity.id
_entity.type
_entity.pdbx_description
1 polymer ?
#
loop_
_entity_poly.entity_id
_entity_poly.type
_entity_poly.pdbx_seq_one_letter_code
_entity_poly.pdbx_strand_id
1 'polypeptide(L)'
;MEWKHQPASQQTKTFLHYASLESLLKAKWQMMRRSKRSTIRTDVYEIRPRADKDGVDLVSDALPYSPMWYRGPKAITDAIDHAKFFSRSHDAVVHIYDQAGNVIETHEHAGDFREW
;
A
#
# COMPACT_ATOMS: atom_id res chain seq x y z
N MET A 1 -43.40 -6.94 59.13
CA MET A 1 -43.61 -7.82 57.97
C MET A 1 -42.79 -7.26 56.83
N GLU A 2 -41.76 -8.02 56.49
CA GLU A 2 -40.81 -7.81 55.41
C GLU A 2 -41.47 -8.09 54.07
N TRP A 3 -41.36 -7.17 53.11
CA TRP A 3 -41.33 -7.52 51.69
C TRP A 3 -40.39 -6.57 50.95
N LYS A 4 -39.21 -7.11 50.64
CA LYS A 4 -38.28 -6.57 49.65
C LYS A 4 -38.82 -6.89 48.27
N HIS A 5 -38.99 -5.89 47.43
CA HIS A 5 -39.06 -6.09 45.99
C HIS A 5 -38.04 -5.17 45.31
N GLN A 6 -36.85 -5.74 45.06
CA GLN A 6 -35.94 -5.26 44.00
C GLN A 6 -36.41 -5.89 42.69
N PRO A 7 -36.87 -5.12 41.69
CA PRO A 7 -37.05 -5.66 40.36
C PRO A 7 -35.80 -5.46 39.50
N ALA A 8 -35.55 -6.50 38.69
CA ALA A 8 -34.96 -6.43 37.35
C ALA A 8 -33.44 -6.30 37.23
N SER A 9 -32.72 -7.37 37.60
CA SER A 9 -31.38 -7.69 37.05
C SER A 9 -31.42 -8.17 35.58
N GLN A 10 -32.52 -7.95 34.85
CA GLN A 10 -32.67 -8.36 33.44
C GLN A 10 -32.30 -7.23 32.48
N GLN A 11 -32.39 -5.98 32.92
CA GLN A 11 -32.07 -4.82 32.09
C GLN A 11 -30.55 -4.70 31.86
N THR A 12 -29.72 -5.22 32.76
CA THR A 12 -28.26 -5.16 32.60
C THR A 12 -27.73 -6.14 31.54
N LYS A 13 -28.41 -7.27 31.29
CA LYS A 13 -27.99 -8.22 30.24
C LYS A 13 -28.27 -7.71 28.82
N THR A 14 -29.37 -6.98 28.63
CA THR A 14 -29.73 -6.44 27.32
C THR A 14 -28.88 -5.23 26.96
N PHE A 15 -28.61 -4.32 27.91
CA PHE A 15 -27.79 -3.14 27.63
C PHE A 15 -26.32 -3.48 27.32
N LEU A 16 -25.73 -4.47 27.99
CA LEU A 16 -24.36 -4.92 27.70
C LEU A 16 -24.26 -5.64 26.35
N HIS A 17 -25.30 -6.37 25.93
CA HIS A 17 -25.32 -7.06 24.64
C HIS A 17 -25.42 -6.08 23.45
N TYR A 18 -26.22 -5.02 23.56
CA TYR A 18 -26.32 -3.99 22.53
C TYR A 18 -25.04 -3.14 22.40
N ALA A 19 -24.40 -2.78 23.52
CA ALA A 19 -23.14 -2.03 23.50
C ALA A 19 -21.99 -2.81 22.82
N SER A 20 -21.98 -4.15 22.96
CA SER A 20 -21.01 -5.03 22.31
C SER A 20 -21.22 -5.13 20.79
N LEU A 21 -22.47 -5.19 20.34
CA LEU A 21 -22.80 -5.28 18.91
C LEU A 21 -22.57 -3.96 18.18
N GLU A 22 -22.89 -2.82 18.80
CA GLU A 22 -22.55 -1.49 18.28
C GLU A 22 -21.04 -1.28 18.23
N SER A 23 -20.31 -1.77 19.24
CA SER A 23 -18.85 -1.72 19.24
C SER A 23 -18.25 -2.60 18.14
N LEU A 24 -18.79 -3.80 17.92
CA LEU A 24 -18.37 -4.69 16.84
C LEU A 24 -18.71 -4.11 15.46
N LEU A 25 -19.91 -3.54 15.31
CA LEU A 25 -20.35 -2.92 14.06
C LEU A 25 -19.49 -1.69 13.76
N LYS A 26 -19.25 -0.83 14.75
CA LYS A 26 -18.36 0.34 14.63
C LYS A 26 -16.91 -0.07 14.37
N ALA A 27 -16.40 -1.13 15.01
CA ALA A 27 -15.08 -1.67 14.73
C ALA A 27 -14.99 -2.27 13.32
N LYS A 28 -16.04 -2.95 12.85
CA LYS A 28 -16.15 -3.48 11.48
C LYS A 28 -16.24 -2.34 10.46
N TRP A 29 -17.02 -1.29 10.73
CA TRP A 29 -17.08 -0.08 9.92
C TRP A 29 -15.76 0.69 9.92
N GLN A 30 -15.04 0.73 11.04
CA GLN A 30 -13.70 1.31 11.16
C GLN A 30 -12.63 0.44 10.50
N MET A 31 -12.78 -0.88 10.44
CA MET A 31 -11.92 -1.78 9.68
C MET A 31 -12.19 -1.68 8.17
N MET A 32 -13.46 -1.54 7.76
CA MET A 32 -13.82 -1.24 6.36
C MET A 32 -13.45 0.19 5.96
N ARG A 33 -13.39 1.12 6.93
CA ARG A 33 -12.86 2.49 6.78
C ARG A 33 -11.39 2.62 7.17
N ARG A 34 -10.66 1.55 7.47
CA ARG A 34 -9.23 1.61 7.84
C ARG A 34 -8.46 2.05 6.61
N SER A 35 -8.28 3.36 6.58
CA SER A 35 -7.78 4.24 5.54
C SER A 35 -8.12 3.85 4.09
N LYS A 36 -9.08 4.57 3.51
CA LYS A 36 -8.72 5.33 2.29
C LYS A 36 -7.51 6.18 2.66
N ARG A 37 -6.29 5.66 2.53
CA ARG A 37 -5.11 6.52 2.49
C ARG A 37 -5.41 7.48 1.34
N SER A 38 -5.42 8.77 1.64
CA SER A 38 -5.65 9.83 0.67
C SER A 38 -4.80 9.55 -0.57
N THR A 39 -5.49 9.38 -1.69
CA THR A 39 -5.05 8.90 -3.00
C THR A 39 -4.11 9.89 -3.68
N ILE A 40 -2.90 10.02 -3.15
CA ILE A 40 -1.70 10.21 -3.96
C ILE A 40 -0.89 8.97 -3.65
N ARG A 41 -1.18 7.89 -4.36
CA ARG A 41 -0.46 6.62 -4.22
C ARG A 41 0.84 6.81 -4.97
N THR A 42 1.90 7.27 -4.31
CA THR A 42 3.21 7.34 -4.96
C THR A 42 3.79 5.93 -5.04
N ASP A 43 3.91 5.38 -6.25
CA ASP A 43 4.50 4.07 -6.47
C ASP A 43 6.03 4.19 -6.50
N VAL A 44 6.72 3.42 -5.66
CA VAL A 44 8.19 3.44 -5.57
C VAL A 44 8.75 2.25 -6.33
N TYR A 45 9.73 2.51 -7.19
CA TYR A 45 10.45 1.51 -7.96
C TYR A 45 11.94 1.59 -7.63
N GLU A 46 12.57 0.43 -7.57
CA GLU A 46 14.00 0.30 -7.31
C GLU A 46 14.66 -0.42 -8.48
N ILE A 47 15.66 0.22 -9.06
CA ILE A 47 16.54 -0.37 -10.06
C ILE A 47 17.84 -0.74 -9.37
N ARG A 48 18.14 -2.04 -9.33
CA ARG A 48 19.30 -2.57 -8.62
C ARG A 48 20.23 -3.31 -9.59
N PRO A 49 21.54 -3.02 -9.60
CA PRO A 49 22.51 -3.77 -10.37
C PRO A 49 22.50 -5.25 -9.95
N ARG A 50 22.56 -6.14 -10.93
CA ARG A 50 22.62 -7.58 -10.66
C ARG A 50 24.03 -7.99 -10.24
N ALA A 51 24.12 -9.05 -9.43
CA ALA A 51 25.40 -9.58 -8.97
C ALA A 51 26.32 -10.05 -10.12
N ASP A 52 25.74 -10.51 -11.24
CA ASP A 52 26.46 -10.89 -12.46
C ASP A 52 26.95 -9.69 -13.28
N LYS A 53 26.61 -8.46 -12.88
CA LYS A 53 26.89 -7.20 -13.59
C LYS A 53 26.30 -7.16 -15.02
N ASP A 54 25.38 -8.08 -15.33
CA ASP A 54 24.83 -8.26 -16.67
C ASP A 54 23.34 -7.96 -16.68
N GLY A 55 23.03 -6.72 -16.28
CA GLY A 55 21.68 -6.18 -16.23
C GLY A 55 21.32 -5.56 -14.89
N VAL A 56 20.04 -5.23 -14.78
CA VAL A 56 19.43 -4.65 -13.59
C VAL A 56 18.11 -5.34 -13.26
N ASP A 57 17.82 -5.44 -11.98
CA ASP A 57 16.52 -5.85 -11.48
C ASP A 57 15.67 -4.61 -11.23
N LEU A 58 14.41 -4.64 -11.69
CA LEU A 58 13.37 -3.68 -11.38
C LEU A 58 12.43 -4.30 -10.34
N VAL A 59 12.38 -3.69 -9.16
CA VAL A 59 11.60 -4.17 -8.01
C VAL A 59 10.62 -3.08 -7.58
N SER A 60 9.37 -3.47 -7.33
CA SER A 60 8.36 -2.61 -6.73
C SER A 60 7.20 -3.44 -6.21
N ASP A 61 6.58 -3.00 -5.12
CA ASP A 61 5.32 -3.56 -4.61
C ASP A 61 4.13 -3.33 -5.56
N ALA A 62 4.26 -2.40 -6.51
CA ALA A 62 3.23 -2.10 -7.50
C ALA A 62 3.24 -3.07 -8.70
N LEU A 63 4.28 -3.90 -8.85
CA LEU A 63 4.38 -4.83 -9.97
C LEU A 63 3.45 -6.04 -9.76
N PRO A 64 2.54 -6.32 -10.71
CA PRO A 64 1.64 -7.48 -10.62
C PRO A 64 2.35 -8.81 -10.86
N TYR A 65 3.60 -8.79 -11.34
CA TYR A 65 4.42 -9.97 -11.62
C TYR A 65 5.70 -9.91 -10.81
N SER A 66 6.32 -11.07 -10.55
CA SER A 66 7.61 -11.21 -9.85
C SER A 66 8.69 -10.23 -10.38
N PRO A 67 9.73 -9.92 -9.58
CA PRO A 67 10.80 -8.99 -9.96
C PRO A 67 11.28 -9.21 -11.40
N MET A 68 11.25 -8.13 -12.20
CA MET A 68 11.61 -8.18 -13.63
C MET A 68 13.07 -7.76 -13.80
N TRP A 69 13.77 -8.34 -14.78
CA TRP A 69 15.17 -8.01 -15.05
C TRP A 69 15.36 -7.59 -16.51
N TYR A 70 16.26 -6.63 -16.73
CA TYR A 70 16.62 -6.09 -18.03
C TYR A 70 18.12 -6.30 -18.28
N ARG A 71 18.49 -6.59 -19.53
CA ARG A 71 19.88 -6.78 -19.95
C ARG A 71 20.20 -5.93 -21.18
N GLY A 72 21.47 -5.57 -21.31
CA GLY A 72 22.01 -4.87 -22.47
C GLY A 72 22.18 -3.37 -22.22
N PRO A 73 22.61 -2.62 -23.25
CA PRO A 73 23.05 -1.23 -23.10
C PRO A 73 21.93 -0.27 -22.68
N LYS A 74 20.66 -0.68 -22.79
CA LYS A 74 19.48 0.13 -22.47
C LYS A 74 18.74 -0.36 -21.22
N ALA A 75 19.30 -1.30 -20.47
CA ALA A 75 18.60 -1.96 -19.36
C ALA A 75 18.03 -0.98 -18.32
N ILE A 76 18.78 0.07 -17.98
CA ILE A 76 18.32 1.14 -17.07
C ILE A 76 17.14 1.90 -17.67
N THR A 77 17.27 2.37 -18.92
CA THR A 77 16.24 3.13 -19.61
C THR A 77 14.95 2.32 -19.76
N ASP A 78 15.07 1.05 -20.16
CA ASP A 78 13.93 0.15 -20.33
C ASP A 78 13.21 -0.08 -18.99
N ALA A 79 13.95 -0.21 -17.88
CA ALA A 79 13.38 -0.34 -16.54
C ALA A 79 12.65 0.94 -16.07
N ILE A 80 13.22 2.12 -16.34
CA ILE A 80 12.59 3.41 -16.02
C ILE A 80 11.29 3.56 -16.82
N ASP A 81 11.31 3.26 -18.12
CA ASP A 81 10.14 3.38 -18.99
C ASP A 81 9.04 2.40 -18.55
N HIS A 82 9.42 1.21 -18.08
CA HIS A 82 8.47 0.26 -17.52
C HIS A 82 7.83 0.79 -16.23
N ALA A 83 8.62 1.33 -15.30
CA ALA A 83 8.11 1.92 -14.07
C ALA A 83 7.09 3.06 -14.34
N LYS A 84 7.40 3.94 -15.30
CA LYS A 84 6.48 5.00 -15.74
C LYS A 84 5.19 4.45 -16.35
N PHE A 85 5.30 3.41 -17.20
CA PHE A 85 4.14 2.81 -17.85
C PHE A 85 3.13 2.22 -16.85
N PHE A 86 3.63 1.56 -15.80
CA PHE A 86 2.79 1.00 -14.73
C PHE A 86 2.22 2.05 -13.78
N SER A 87 2.79 3.25 -13.77
CA SER A 87 2.41 4.33 -12.85
C SER A 87 1.60 5.43 -13.51
N ARG A 88 1.04 5.25 -14.71
CA ARG A 88 0.35 6.35 -15.42
C ARG A 88 -0.72 7.07 -14.59
N SER A 89 -1.43 6.35 -13.71
CA SER A 89 -2.49 6.90 -12.85
C SER A 89 -2.00 7.38 -11.47
N HIS A 90 -0.70 7.31 -11.21
CA HIS A 90 -0.09 7.50 -9.90
C HIS A 90 1.20 8.29 -10.01
N ASP A 91 1.53 9.11 -9.03
CA ASP A 91 2.90 9.62 -8.98
C ASP A 91 3.85 8.43 -8.78
N ALA A 92 5.05 8.49 -9.33
CA ALA A 92 6.05 7.44 -9.14
C ALA A 92 7.44 8.01 -8.92
N VAL A 93 8.21 7.30 -8.10
CA VAL A 93 9.60 7.60 -7.82
C VAL A 93 10.43 6.36 -8.15
N VAL A 94 11.44 6.51 -8.99
CA VAL A 94 12.37 5.46 -9.39
C VAL A 94 13.73 5.75 -8.78
N HIS A 95 14.19 4.90 -7.88
CA HIS A 95 15.54 4.96 -7.30
C HIS A 95 16.48 4.04 -8.06
N ILE A 96 17.61 4.57 -8.52
CA ILE A 96 18.68 3.79 -9.13
C ILE A 96 19.78 3.62 -8.10
N TYR A 97 20.10 2.38 -7.80
CA TYR A 97 21.13 2.03 -6.84
C TYR A 97 22.46 1.69 -7.52
N ASP A 98 23.57 1.96 -6.84
CA ASP A 98 24.88 1.39 -7.18
C ASP A 98 25.04 -0.04 -6.62
N GLN A 99 26.20 -0.65 -6.89
CA GLN A 99 26.55 -1.98 -6.40
C GLN A 99 26.66 -2.06 -4.87
N ALA A 100 26.95 -0.94 -4.21
CA ALA A 100 27.06 -0.84 -2.76
C ALA A 100 25.69 -0.64 -2.09
N GLY A 101 24.62 -0.46 -2.88
CA GLY A 101 23.26 -0.22 -2.38
C GLY A 101 23.00 1.24 -2.02
N ASN A 102 23.79 2.19 -2.52
CA ASN A 102 23.51 3.61 -2.38
C ASN A 102 22.69 4.10 -3.57
N VAL A 103 21.74 5.01 -3.34
CA VAL A 103 21.01 5.68 -4.42
C VAL A 103 21.96 6.64 -5.14
N ILE A 104 22.11 6.46 -6.45
CA ILE A 104 22.93 7.33 -7.32
C ILE A 104 22.08 8.28 -8.16
N GLU A 105 20.84 7.91 -8.44
CA GLU A 105 19.91 8.73 -9.22
C GLU A 105 18.47 8.47 -8.78
N THR A 106 17.63 9.49 -8.89
CA THR A 106 16.22 9.42 -8.55
C THR A 106 15.41 10.11 -9.65
N HIS A 107 14.42 9.41 -10.19
CA HIS A 107 13.51 9.96 -11.18
C HIS A 107 12.11 10.04 -10.61
N GLU A 108 11.50 11.22 -10.71
CA GLU A 108 10.10 11.44 -10.35
C GLU A 108 9.24 11.48 -11.61
N HIS A 109 8.05 10.89 -11.53
CA HIS A 109 7.03 10.91 -12.56
C HIS A 109 5.71 11.32 -11.94
N ALA A 110 5.08 12.37 -12.47
CA ALA A 110 3.75 12.78 -12.07
C ALA A 110 2.72 11.95 -12.85
N GLY A 111 1.81 11.29 -12.15
CA GLY A 111 0.73 10.52 -12.76
C GLY A 111 -0.41 11.46 -13.15
N ASP A 112 -0.39 11.99 -14.36
CA ASP A 112 -1.38 12.96 -14.84
C ASP A 112 -2.55 12.33 -15.62
N PHE A 113 -2.79 11.02 -15.45
CA PHE A 113 -3.87 10.32 -16.14
C PHE A 113 -5.23 10.98 -15.88
N ARG A 114 -5.78 11.59 -16.93
CA ARG A 114 -7.14 12.11 -16.97
C ARG A 114 -8.03 11.09 -17.64
N GLU A 115 -9.09 10.68 -16.95
CA GLU A 115 -10.20 9.92 -17.52
C GLU A 115 -10.92 10.81 -18.54
N TRP A 116 -11.09 10.32 -19.77
CA TRP A 116 -11.85 10.98 -20.83
C TRP A 116 -13.26 10.40 -20.89
#